data_AF-A0A960VX79-F1
#
_entry.id   AF-A0A960VX79-F1
#
_cell.length_a   1.000
_cell.length_b   1.000
_cell.length_c   1.000
_cell.angle_alpha   90.00
_cell.angle_beta   90.00
_cell.angle_gamma   90.00
#
_symmetry.space_group_name_H-M   'P 1'
#
loop_
_entity.id
_entity.type
_entity.pdbx_description
1 polymer ?
#
loop_
_entity_poly.entity_id
_entity_poly.type
_entity_poly.pdbx_seq_one_letter_code
_entity_poly.pdbx_strand_id
1 'polypeptide(L)' 'MKYFISAESAIDNFIKCKKEGKEVSKEVIESIKNYKKWREPSLIGLLNASAYYPEILLEKDMEAEITKLLEKFQKSIVKK' A
#
# COMPACT_ATOMS: atom_id res chain seq x y z
N MET A 1 -8.35 -9.90 -18.10
CA MET A 1 -7.42 -9.20 -17.19
C MET A 1 -8.15 -8.98 -15.88
N LYS A 2 -7.59 -9.37 -14.72
CA LYS A 2 -8.14 -8.92 -13.44
C LYS A 2 -7.89 -7.41 -13.36
N TYR A 3 -8.94 -6.59 -13.42
CA TYR A 3 -8.83 -5.17 -13.16
C TYR A 3 -8.55 -5.01 -11.67
N PHE A 4 -7.37 -4.52 -11.32
CA PHE A 4 -7.08 -4.10 -9.96
C PHE A 4 -7.42 -2.61 -9.87
N ILE A 5 -8.17 -2.21 -8.85
CA ILE A 5 -8.28 -0.80 -8.49
C ILE A 5 -6.88 -0.20 -8.28
N SER A 6 -6.73 1.09 -8.53
CA SER A 6 -5.45 1.77 -8.34
C SER A 6 -4.97 1.68 -6.90
N ALA A 7 -3.67 1.88 -6.71
CA ALA A 7 -3.05 1.84 -5.38
C ALA A 7 -3.69 2.85 -4.43
N GLU A 8 -3.90 4.08 -4.90
CA GLU A 8 -4.53 5.16 -4.14
C GLU A 8 -5.96 4.79 -3.75
N SER A 9 -6.76 4.29 -4.71
CA SER A 9 -8.12 3.84 -4.43
C SER A 9 -8.19 2.66 -3.48
N ALA A 10 -7.21 1.75 -3.50
CA ALA A 10 -7.13 0.64 -2.56
C ALA A 10 -6.89 1.13 -1.13
N ILE A 11 -5.93 2.04 -0.95
CA ILE A 11 -5.63 2.64 0.36
C ILE A 11 -6.86 3.41 0.88
N ASP A 12 -7.47 4.26 0.03
CA ASP A 12 -8.61 5.08 0.42
C ASP A 12 -9.83 4.24 0.81
N ASN A 13 -10.13 3.19 0.02
CA ASN A 13 -11.23 2.28 0.36
C ASN A 13 -10.96 1.52 1.65
N PHE A 14 -9.72 1.07 1.86
CA PHE A 14 -9.35 0.40 3.11
C PHE A 14 -9.60 1.32 4.31
N ILE A 15 -9.06 2.54 4.28
CA ILE A 15 -9.22 3.53 5.34
C ILE A 15 -10.70 3.84 5.57
N LYS A 16 -11.48 4.04 4.50
CA LYS A 16 -12.91 4.32 4.60
C LYS A 16 -13.67 3.18 5.27
N CYS A 17 -13.44 1.94 4.84
CA CYS A 17 -14.05 0.76 5.46
C CYS A 17 -13.70 0.67 6.95
N LYS A 18 -12.44 0.91 7.33
CA LYS A 18 -12.02 0.91 8.74
C LYS A 18 -12.67 1.99 9.57
N LYS A 19 -12.77 3.22 9.04
CA LYS A 19 -13.48 4.33 9.71
C LYS A 19 -14.97 4.03 9.90
N GLU A 20 -15.60 3.39 8.92
CA GLU A 20 -17.04 3.10 8.94
C GLU A 20 -17.38 1.77 9.63
N GLY A 21 -16.38 1.02 10.12
CA GLY A 21 -16.58 -0.31 10.71
C GLY A 21 -17.10 -1.36 9.70
N LYS A 22 -16.84 -1.17 8.41
CA LYS A 22 -17.25 -2.06 7.32
C LYS A 22 -16.15 -3.05 6.96
N GLU A 23 -16.55 -4.18 6.41
CA GLU A 23 -15.62 -5.13 5.83
C GLU A 23 -14.92 -4.55 4.59
N VAL A 24 -13.63 -4.84 4.47
CA VAL A 24 -12.83 -4.47 3.30
C VAL A 24 -13.04 -5.52 2.21
N SER A 25 -13.34 -5.09 0.98
CA SER A 25 -13.58 -6.02 -0.12
C SER A 25 -12.33 -6.81 -0.48
N LYS A 26 -12.51 -8.05 -0.98
CA LYS A 26 -11.40 -8.89 -1.43
C LYS A 26 -10.54 -8.22 -2.51
N GLU A 27 -11.17 -7.43 -3.38
CA GLU A 27 -10.47 -6.67 -4.43
C GLU A 27 -9.49 -5.65 -3.86
N VAL A 28 -9.89 -4.90 -2.82
CA VAL A 28 -9.00 -3.95 -2.12
C VAL A 28 -7.83 -4.68 -1.49
N ILE A 29 -8.10 -5.79 -0.80
CA ILE A 29 -7.08 -6.63 -0.17
C ILE A 29 -6.10 -7.19 -1.23
N GLU A 30 -6.60 -7.72 -2.34
CA GLU A 30 -5.75 -8.22 -3.44
C GLU A 30 -4.93 -7.09 -4.09
N SER A 31 -5.46 -5.88 -4.20
CA SER A 31 -4.71 -4.72 -4.72
C SER A 31 -3.56 -4.33 -3.78
N ILE A 32 -3.82 -4.24 -2.47
CA ILE A 32 -2.79 -3.92 -1.45
C ILE A 32 -1.68 -4.97 -1.44
N LYS A 33 -2.00 -6.27 -1.57
CA LYS A 33 -0.99 -7.33 -1.67
C LYS A 33 -0.07 -7.19 -2.89
N ASN A 34 -0.48 -6.45 -3.92
CA ASN A 34 0.35 -6.15 -5.09
C ASN A 34 1.25 -4.91 -4.92
N TYR A 35 1.41 -4.38 -3.70
CA TYR A 35 2.22 -3.17 -3.40
C TYR A 35 3.64 -3.18 -3.99
N LYS A 36 4.27 -4.35 -4.17
CA LYS A 36 5.61 -4.47 -4.75
C LYS A 36 5.75 -3.89 -6.16
N LYS A 37 4.62 -3.67 -6.85
CA LYS A 37 4.56 -3.06 -8.19
C LYS A 37 4.17 -1.58 -8.16
N TRP A 38 3.90 -1.02 -6.98
CA TRP A 38 3.45 0.36 -6.83
C TRP A 38 4.62 1.33 -6.95
N ARG A 39 4.27 2.59 -7.25
CA ARG A 39 5.24 3.69 -7.31
C ARG A 39 5.48 4.26 -5.93
N GLU A 40 6.58 4.99 -5.79
CA GLU A 40 7.00 5.64 -4.54
C GLU A 40 5.88 6.41 -3.82
N PRO A 41 5.07 7.28 -4.45
CA PRO A 41 4.01 7.99 -3.74
C PRO A 41 2.97 7.07 -3.11
N SER A 42 2.57 6.00 -3.80
CA SER A 42 1.57 5.07 -3.29
C SER A 42 2.14 4.18 -2.18
N LEU A 43 3.43 3.84 -2.23
CA LEU A 43 4.13 3.14 -1.14
C LEU A 43 4.25 4.01 0.12
N ILE A 44 4.54 5.30 -0.03
CA ILE A 44 4.53 6.26 1.08
C ILE A 44 3.11 6.37 1.66
N GLY A 45 2.09 6.46 0.81
CA GLY A 45 0.69 6.47 1.23
C GLY A 45 0.31 5.24 2.04
N LEU A 46 0.79 4.05 1.64
CA LEU A 46 0.56 2.81 2.35
C LEU A 46 1.21 2.78 3.74
N LEU A 47 2.47 3.25 3.88
CA LEU A 47 3.14 3.39 5.18
C LEU A 47 2.46 4.43 6.08
N ASN A 48 2.04 5.56 5.51
CA ASN A 48 1.32 6.57 6.28
C ASN A 48 -0.02 6.02 6.80
N ALA A 49 -0.73 5.23 5.97
CA ALA A 49 -1.95 4.57 6.38
C ALA A 49 -1.72 3.55 7.52
N SER A 50 -0.60 2.80 7.49
CA SER A 50 -0.29 1.80 8.52
C SER A 50 0.01 2.41 9.89
N ALA A 51 0.39 3.68 9.96
CA ALA A 51 0.52 4.39 11.24
C ALA A 51 -0.82 4.54 11.99
N TYR A 52 -1.93 4.55 11.27
CA TYR A 52 -3.28 4.65 11.84
C TYR A 52 -4.02 3.31 11.84
N TYR A 53 -3.79 2.48 10.82
CA TYR A 53 -4.42 1.17 10.64
C TYR A 53 -3.35 0.10 10.35
N PRO A 54 -2.64 -0.40 11.37
CA PRO A 54 -1.52 -1.34 11.18
C PRO A 54 -1.92 -2.60 10.41
N GLU A 55 -3.19 -3.01 10.48
CA GLU A 55 -3.73 -4.17 9.76
C GLU A 55 -3.76 -4.01 8.23
N ILE A 56 -3.50 -2.81 7.69
CA ILE A 56 -3.36 -2.59 6.24
C ILE A 56 -2.10 -3.29 5.70
N LEU A 57 -1.15 -3.61 6.59
CA LEU A 57 0.00 -4.43 6.29
C LEU A 57 -0.40 -5.91 6.36
N LEU A 58 -0.81 -6.43 5.20
CA LEU A 58 -1.44 -7.75 5.06
C LEU A 58 -0.47 -8.94 5.13
N GLU A 59 0.83 -8.68 5.10
CA GLU A 59 1.88 -9.69 5.05
C GLU A 59 2.90 -9.45 6.17
N LYS A 60 3.51 -10.53 6.66
CA LYS A 60 4.66 -10.43 7.55
C LYS A 60 5.80 -9.73 6.82
N ASP A 61 6.50 -8.83 7.52
CA ASP A 61 7.64 -8.06 7.01
C ASP A 61 7.30 -7.07 5.87
N MET A 62 6.00 -6.81 5.64
CA MET A 62 5.54 -5.90 4.58
C MET A 62 6.10 -4.48 4.74
N GLU A 63 6.16 -3.96 5.96
CA GLU A 63 6.76 -2.65 6.26
C GLU A 63 8.23 -2.60 5.84
N ALA A 64 9.02 -3.60 6.23
CA ALA A 64 10.43 -3.69 5.88
C ALA A 64 10.65 -3.78 4.36
N GLU A 65 9.78 -4.49 3.65
CA GLU A 65 9.84 -4.57 2.19
C GLU A 65 9.47 -3.25 1.52
N ILE A 66 8.45 -2.54 2.02
CA ILE A 66 8.09 -1.20 1.52
C ILE A 66 9.28 -0.24 1.72
N THR A 67 9.92 -0.24 2.90
CA THR A 67 11.10 0.58 3.17
C THR A 67 12.24 0.30 2.19
N LYS A 68 12.55 -0.98 1.90
CA LYS A 68 13.57 -1.35 0.89
C LYS A 68 13.22 -0.81 -0.51
N LEU A 69 11.95 -0.88 -0.90
CA LEU A 69 11.50 -0.36 -2.19
C LEU A 69 11.66 1.16 -2.27
N LEU A 70 11.31 1.89 -1.20
CA LEU A 70 11.50 3.34 -1.11
C LEU A 70 12.98 3.74 -1.17
N GLU A 71 13.86 3.04 -0.45
CA GLU A 71 15.30 3.27 -0.55
C GLU A 71 15.83 3.07 -1.97
N LYS A 72 15.29 2.09 -2.71
CA LYS A 72 15.67 1.84 -4.11
C LYS A 72 15.24 3.00 -5.02
N PHE A 73 14.06 3.58 -4.78
CA PHE A 73 13.63 4.79 -5.50
C PHE A 73 14.56 5.97 -5.22
N GLN A 74 14.87 6.24 -3.94
CA GLN A 74 15.79 7.32 -3.55
C GLN A 74 17.18 7.17 -4.18
N LYS A 75 17.76 5.96 -4.15
CA LYS A 75 19.06 5.67 -4.80
C LYS A 75 19.04 5.89 -6.32
N SER A 76 17.88 5.73 -6.95
CA SER A 76 17.72 5.97 -8.40
C SER A 76 17.67 7.46 -8.75
N ILE A 77 17.22 8.31 -7.82
CA ILE A 77 17.19 9.77 -7.96
C ILE A 77 18.60 10.35 -7.83
N VAL A 78 19.40 9.88 -6.86
CA VAL A 78 20.76 10.37 -6.59
C VAL A 78 21.77 10.03 -7.70
N LYS A 79 21.44 9.08 -8.59
CA LYS A 79 22.28 8.70 -9.74
C LYS A 79 22.00 9.47 -11.04
N LYS A 80 21.07 10.43 -11.01
CA LYS A 80 20.81 11.36 -12.11
C LYS A 80 21.50 12.69 -11.86
#